data_AF-A0A7J4XP58-F1
#
_entry.id   AF-A0A7J4XP58-F1
#
_cell.length_a   1.000
_cell.length_b   1.000
_cell.length_c   1.000
_cell.angle_alpha   90.00
_cell.angle_beta   90.00
_cell.angle_gamma   90.00
#
_symmetry.space_group_name_H-M   'P 1'
#
loop_
_entity.id
_entity.type
_entity.pdbx_description
1 polymer ?
#
loop_
_entity_poly.entity_id
_entity_poly.type
_entity_poly.pdbx_seq_one_letter_code
_entity_poly.pdbx_strand_id
1 'polypeptide(L)'
;MKHIINKIVAGAFMLLTTAGIISCTDINEWETDSQYDRLFSPGSFSVSATTTTAEVTWKATPGTNYYIIEVSTDSLYGKTEECRENSIVYGTNKDIKKSPYTLEDLNSNTKYYIRIMGCSETKGNSHWNYLEKFSFQTKSENIFETVGSKDKGEDFITLRWDATLAVTHLEYAQVTGIDENGNSILGEIKTIDLSNAEGSVKITELQASTSYQFTIYNGTHPRGTRIVSTTNPTPSANVKKYLYQGDALTQEDINALASAGSVTYIMEAGMELVWETLDETTGEMAAIVIPDGLSVTFFGASGGEKPTIKSNKTIEIDGNHNYISFENVAFINTGSTYLINEGNTSSLETLSFTDCTFDDYSRSIIRLKDNASISIDNLIIDNCVITNQGSDNYACFYWNNAAYSIANFIMSNTTVNTALHNVMDFRSSNTTNIEIENCTFYNVIGASRYFLDCQNIAPTIKLTNLIFAKANTAVLAEGVWTSTSRGVRANSTPTISGVYFTADFVFGSNAFKPTYEYNNTSENLFTDPENGNFTIKDSSFDGKNSAGDPRWYMSAE
;
A
#
# COMPACT_ATOMS: atom_id res chain seq x y z
N MET A 1 104.73 20.31 -43.21
CA MET A 1 103.96 19.13 -42.73
C MET A 1 104.41 18.86 -41.31
N LYS A 2 103.48 18.89 -40.32
CA LYS A 2 103.62 18.35 -38.94
C LYS A 2 104.86 18.84 -38.17
N HIS A 3 104.77 19.85 -37.30
CA HIS A 3 104.33 19.60 -35.92
C HIS A 3 103.73 20.85 -35.25
N ILE A 4 102.87 21.55 -36.00
CA ILE A 4 101.60 22.05 -35.46
C ILE A 4 100.81 20.80 -35.09
N ILE A 5 100.66 20.48 -33.79
CA ILE A 5 99.59 19.65 -33.18
C ILE A 5 99.87 19.35 -31.68
N ASN A 6 101.11 19.43 -31.17
CA ASN A 6 101.37 19.14 -29.74
C ASN A 6 101.57 20.36 -28.83
N LYS A 7 101.40 21.60 -29.34
CA LYS A 7 101.51 22.84 -28.55
C LYS A 7 100.15 23.49 -28.17
N ILE A 8 99.03 22.79 -28.35
CA ILE A 8 97.68 23.34 -28.06
C ILE A 8 96.90 22.55 -26.98
N VAL A 9 97.32 21.33 -26.62
CA VAL A 9 96.55 20.49 -25.67
C VAL A 9 97.13 20.48 -24.24
N ALA A 10 98.40 20.88 -24.04
CA ALA A 10 99.00 20.90 -22.70
C ALA A 10 98.95 22.28 -21.99
N GLY A 11 98.57 23.35 -22.71
CA GLY A 11 98.51 24.72 -22.17
C GLY A 11 97.10 25.21 -21.78
N ALA A 12 96.05 24.46 -22.12
CA ALA A 12 94.66 24.81 -21.83
C ALA A 12 94.12 24.20 -20.52
N PHE A 13 94.86 23.27 -19.89
CA PHE A 13 94.47 22.69 -18.60
C PHE A 13 95.04 23.44 -17.39
N MET A 14 95.91 24.43 -17.62
CA MET A 14 96.55 25.25 -16.59
C MET A 14 95.85 26.61 -16.40
N LEU A 15 94.54 26.67 -16.66
CA LEU A 15 93.70 27.88 -16.53
C LEU A 15 92.27 27.58 -16.00
N LEU A 16 92.07 26.40 -15.41
CA LEU A 16 90.78 25.96 -14.85
C LEU A 16 90.87 25.54 -13.36
N THR A 17 91.98 25.83 -12.68
CA THR A 17 92.19 25.45 -11.27
C THR A 17 92.63 26.63 -10.40
N THR A 18 92.18 27.85 -10.73
CA THR A 18 92.38 29.04 -9.89
C THR A 18 91.07 29.81 -9.76
N ALA A 19 90.20 29.36 -8.85
CA ALA A 19 89.16 30.13 -8.13
C ALA A 19 88.13 29.16 -7.54
N GLY A 20 88.55 28.37 -6.54
CA GLY A 20 87.70 27.31 -5.96
C GLY A 20 87.31 27.51 -4.50
N ILE A 21 87.70 28.62 -3.86
CA ILE A 21 87.37 28.87 -2.46
C ILE A 21 87.14 30.37 -2.28
N ILE A 22 85.98 30.70 -1.69
CA ILE A 22 85.44 32.03 -1.34
C ILE A 22 84.61 32.71 -2.44
N SER A 23 83.40 32.20 -2.70
CA SER A 23 82.22 33.04 -3.00
C SER A 23 80.90 32.31 -2.70
N CYS A 24 80.63 32.04 -1.43
CA CYS A 24 79.25 31.91 -0.93
C CYS A 24 79.10 32.87 0.25
N THR A 25 79.22 34.17 -0.02
CA THR A 25 78.39 35.13 0.69
C THR A 25 77.05 35.09 -0.03
N ASP A 26 75.97 34.80 0.69
CA ASP A 26 74.61 34.95 0.18
C ASP A 26 74.40 36.42 -0.22
N ILE A 27 74.69 36.75 -1.49
CA ILE A 27 74.31 38.03 -2.09
C ILE A 27 72.86 37.87 -2.52
N ASN A 28 71.98 37.86 -1.52
CA ASN A 28 70.55 38.04 -1.66
C ASN A 28 70.02 38.82 -0.44
N GLU A 29 70.72 39.88 -0.04
CA GLU A 29 70.15 40.95 0.79
C GLU A 29 69.48 41.97 -0.13
N TRP A 30 68.42 41.55 -0.81
CA TRP A 30 67.43 42.48 -1.33
C TRP A 30 66.51 42.79 -0.14
N GLU A 31 66.24 44.07 0.12
CA GLU A 31 65.21 44.44 1.09
C GLU A 31 63.90 43.79 0.64
N THR A 32 63.45 42.76 1.37
CA THR A 32 62.13 42.19 1.16
C THR A 32 61.14 43.26 1.58
N ASP A 33 60.39 43.81 0.61
CA ASP A 33 59.31 44.74 0.91
C ASP A 33 58.34 44.06 1.88
N SER A 34 58.33 44.55 3.11
CA SER A 34 57.51 44.03 4.21
C SER A 34 56.00 44.02 3.89
N GLN A 35 55.54 44.79 2.89
CA GLN A 35 54.16 44.74 2.41
C GLN A 35 53.81 43.42 1.71
N TYR A 36 54.81 42.67 1.24
CA TYR A 36 54.63 41.40 0.54
C TYR A 36 55.12 40.19 1.35
N ASP A 37 55.54 40.36 2.62
CA ASP A 37 55.91 39.25 3.50
C ASP A 37 54.66 38.53 4.04
N ARG A 38 54.17 37.59 3.23
CA ARG A 38 52.98 36.77 3.52
C ARG A 38 53.20 35.29 3.21
N LEU A 39 52.30 34.45 3.75
CA LEU A 39 52.27 33.02 3.41
C LEU A 39 51.87 32.78 1.95
N PHE A 40 52.39 31.71 1.36
CA PHE A 40 51.82 31.15 0.15
C PHE A 40 50.41 30.60 0.43
N SER A 41 49.51 30.75 -0.54
CA SER A 41 48.18 30.15 -0.43
C SER A 41 48.28 28.63 -0.26
N PRO A 42 47.33 28.01 0.47
CA PRO A 42 47.19 26.55 0.47
C PRO A 42 47.21 26.01 -0.95
N GLY A 43 47.74 24.80 -1.17
CA GLY A 43 47.68 24.15 -2.48
C GLY A 43 46.23 23.89 -2.93
N SER A 44 46.06 23.29 -4.12
CA SER A 44 44.73 22.84 -4.54
C SER A 44 44.11 21.93 -3.46
N PHE A 45 42.81 22.06 -3.28
CA PHE A 45 42.05 21.35 -2.26
C PHE A 45 40.82 20.69 -2.88
N SER A 46 40.33 19.64 -2.24
CA SER A 46 39.14 18.90 -2.63
C SER A 46 38.07 19.00 -1.55
N VAL A 47 36.81 18.94 -1.97
CA VAL A 47 35.65 18.93 -1.07
C VAL A 47 34.82 17.67 -1.34
N SER A 48 34.52 16.93 -0.29
CA SER A 48 33.61 15.78 -0.31
C SER A 48 32.40 16.09 0.55
N ALA A 49 31.26 16.36 -0.08
CA ALA A 49 30.04 16.77 0.62
C ALA A 49 29.10 15.60 0.95
N THR A 50 28.49 15.67 2.13
CA THR A 50 27.37 14.84 2.57
C THR A 50 26.08 15.67 2.53
N THR A 51 25.07 15.35 3.34
CA THR A 51 23.79 16.08 3.42
C THR A 51 23.95 17.44 4.09
N THR A 52 24.64 17.51 5.23
CA THR A 52 24.80 18.74 6.04
C THR A 52 26.25 19.03 6.41
N THR A 53 27.20 18.21 5.94
CA THR A 53 28.62 18.43 6.18
C THR A 53 29.43 18.35 4.90
N ALA A 54 30.64 18.90 4.91
CA ALA A 54 31.59 18.74 3.82
C ALA A 54 33.02 18.60 4.34
N GLU A 55 33.71 17.54 3.94
CA GLU A 55 35.12 17.32 4.28
C GLU A 55 36.01 18.05 3.26
N VAL A 56 36.85 18.96 3.76
CA VAL A 56 37.81 19.72 2.97
C VAL A 56 39.20 19.14 3.19
N THR A 57 39.87 18.77 2.10
CA THR A 57 41.23 18.20 2.12
C THR A 57 42.18 19.05 1.31
N TRP A 58 43.31 19.48 1.89
CA TRP A 58 44.32 20.33 1.27
C TRP A 58 45.73 19.93 1.71
N LYS A 59 46.73 20.38 0.96
CA LYS A 59 48.14 20.22 1.34
C LYS A 59 48.57 21.39 2.23
N ALA A 60 49.15 21.06 3.39
CA ALA A 60 49.67 22.06 4.31
C ALA A 60 50.79 22.89 3.66
N THR A 61 50.76 24.21 3.88
CA THR A 61 51.79 25.14 3.44
C THR A 61 52.79 25.37 4.58
N PRO A 62 54.12 25.33 4.31
CA PRO A 62 55.12 25.64 5.32
C PRO A 62 54.89 27.03 5.96
N GLY A 63 55.00 27.10 7.29
CA GLY A 63 54.84 28.35 8.05
C GLY A 63 53.40 28.73 8.38
N THR A 64 52.39 27.95 7.96
CA THR A 64 50.99 28.18 8.37
C THR A 64 50.73 27.71 9.81
N ASN A 65 50.14 28.57 10.64
CA ASN A 65 49.78 28.27 12.03
C ASN A 65 48.36 27.70 12.16
N TYR A 66 47.42 28.23 11.38
CA TYR A 66 46.02 27.79 11.32
C TYR A 66 45.41 28.18 9.97
N TYR A 67 44.21 27.69 9.68
CA TYR A 67 43.48 27.97 8.44
C TYR A 67 42.14 28.64 8.74
N ILE A 68 41.70 29.50 7.82
CA ILE A 68 40.32 30.00 7.79
C ILE A 68 39.67 29.47 6.51
N ILE A 69 38.49 28.89 6.65
CA ILE A 69 37.66 28.39 5.54
C ILE A 69 36.37 29.19 5.52
N GLU A 70 36.03 29.75 4.37
CA GLU A 70 34.79 30.48 4.16
C GLU A 70 33.92 29.75 3.14
N VAL A 71 32.64 29.57 3.48
CA VAL A 71 31.62 29.05 2.56
C VAL A 71 30.42 29.99 2.47
N SER A 72 29.84 30.09 1.27
CA SER A 72 28.68 30.96 1.03
C SER A 72 27.82 30.40 -0.10
N THR A 73 26.51 30.66 -0.05
CA THR A 73 25.61 30.43 -1.19
C THR A 73 25.80 31.47 -2.30
N ASP A 74 26.38 32.62 -1.96
CA ASP A 74 26.76 33.64 -2.92
C ASP A 74 28.16 33.39 -3.49
N SER A 75 28.34 33.75 -4.75
CA SER A 75 29.62 33.62 -5.45
C SER A 75 30.75 34.33 -4.70
N LEU A 76 31.71 33.59 -4.14
CA LEU A 76 32.86 34.16 -3.43
C LEU A 76 33.95 34.76 -4.36
N TYR A 77 33.70 34.83 -5.68
CA TYR A 77 34.64 35.41 -6.64
C TYR A 77 34.78 36.92 -6.45
N GLY A 78 36.04 37.37 -6.34
CA GLY A 78 36.42 38.76 -6.15
C GLY A 78 37.66 38.87 -5.26
N LYS A 79 38.55 39.83 -5.54
CA LYS A 79 39.77 40.05 -4.73
C LYS A 79 39.47 40.85 -3.44
N THR A 80 38.46 40.43 -2.68
CA THR A 80 38.20 40.99 -1.35
C THR A 80 38.86 40.10 -0.31
N GLU A 81 39.74 40.69 0.50
CA GLU A 81 40.46 39.99 1.57
C GLU A 81 39.54 39.63 2.74
N GLU A 82 38.49 40.43 2.98
CA GLU A 82 37.52 40.22 4.06
C GLU A 82 36.49 39.13 3.72
N CYS A 83 36.06 38.40 4.76
CA CYS A 83 34.93 37.46 4.69
C CYS A 83 33.62 38.23 4.50
N ARG A 84 32.65 37.64 3.81
CA ARG A 84 31.34 38.28 3.58
C ARG A 84 30.43 38.13 4.79
N GLU A 85 29.55 39.10 4.98
CA GLU A 85 28.62 39.17 6.11
C GLU A 85 27.68 37.95 6.21
N ASN A 86 27.28 37.37 5.08
CA ASN A 86 26.38 36.21 5.02
C ASN A 86 27.11 34.87 4.81
N SER A 87 28.44 34.82 4.96
CA SER A 87 29.22 33.58 4.83
C SER A 87 29.30 32.84 6.16
N ILE A 88 29.42 31.50 6.09
CA ILE A 88 29.84 30.70 7.24
C ILE A 88 31.37 30.66 7.23
N VAL A 89 31.99 31.09 8.34
CA VAL A 89 33.45 31.20 8.46
C VAL A 89 33.95 30.30 9.58
N TYR A 90 34.79 29.33 9.23
CA TYR A 90 35.41 28.38 10.16
C TYR A 90 36.87 28.75 10.45
N GLY A 91 37.36 28.42 11.64
CA GLY A 91 38.76 28.60 12.04
C GLY A 91 39.13 29.99 12.57
N THR A 92 38.16 30.87 12.83
CA THR A 92 38.39 32.20 13.43
C THR A 92 38.96 32.14 14.84
N ASN A 93 38.68 31.06 15.58
CA ASN A 93 39.25 30.71 16.88
C ASN A 93 40.62 30.01 16.79
N LYS A 94 41.20 29.87 15.58
CA LYS A 94 42.49 29.20 15.30
C LYS A 94 42.53 27.69 15.59
N ASP A 95 41.39 27.00 15.56
CA ASP A 95 41.31 25.56 15.82
C ASP A 95 41.70 24.67 14.61
N ILE A 96 41.50 25.17 13.39
CA ILE A 96 41.84 24.44 12.15
C ILE A 96 43.35 24.48 11.91
N LYS A 97 44.07 23.46 12.40
CA LYS A 97 45.53 23.36 12.27
C LYS A 97 46.00 22.31 11.27
N LYS A 98 45.12 21.40 10.86
CA LYS A 98 45.45 20.25 10.01
C LYS A 98 44.34 19.95 9.02
N SER A 99 44.71 19.23 7.96
CA SER A 99 43.80 18.65 6.98
C SER A 99 43.68 17.14 7.22
N PRO A 100 42.52 16.51 6.97
CA PRO A 100 41.24 17.09 6.54
C PRO A 100 40.51 17.86 7.67
N TYR A 101 39.53 18.68 7.29
CA TYR A 101 38.61 19.34 8.22
C TYR A 101 37.16 19.22 7.73
N THR A 102 36.25 18.91 8.65
CA THR A 102 34.82 18.75 8.36
C THR A 102 34.09 20.06 8.64
N LEU A 103 33.48 20.63 7.61
CA LEU A 103 32.54 21.73 7.73
C LEU A 103 31.20 21.16 8.21
N GLU A 104 30.68 21.69 9.30
CA GLU A 104 29.39 21.31 9.89
C GLU A 104 28.35 22.41 9.65
N ASP A 105 27.06 22.13 9.91
CA ASP A 105 25.95 23.09 9.80
C ASP A 105 25.72 23.67 8.38
N LEU A 106 25.93 22.86 7.33
CA LEU A 106 25.55 23.22 5.96
C LEU A 106 24.09 22.81 5.69
N ASN A 107 23.41 23.58 4.83
CA ASN A 107 22.06 23.25 4.36
C ASN A 107 22.14 22.13 3.31
N SER A 108 21.16 21.24 3.31
CA SER A 108 21.05 20.16 2.33
C SER A 108 20.63 20.66 0.94
N ASN A 109 20.94 19.87 -0.09
CA ASN A 109 20.72 20.19 -1.51
C ASN A 109 21.14 21.62 -1.94
N THR A 110 22.15 22.19 -1.28
CA THR A 110 22.52 23.60 -1.43
C THR A 110 23.87 23.70 -2.10
N LYS A 111 23.95 24.59 -3.10
CA LYS A 111 25.21 24.92 -3.77
C LYS A 111 25.98 25.94 -2.93
N TYR A 112 27.23 25.60 -2.59
CA TYR A 112 28.14 26.45 -1.86
C TYR A 112 29.39 26.77 -2.68
N TYR A 113 29.81 28.03 -2.64
CA TYR A 113 31.14 28.48 -3.01
C TYR A 113 32.05 28.38 -1.78
N ILE A 114 33.31 28.04 -1.99
CA ILE A 114 34.28 27.82 -0.91
C ILE A 114 35.66 28.39 -1.25
N ARG A 115 36.29 29.00 -0.25
CA ARG A 115 37.70 29.41 -0.29
C ARG A 115 38.41 29.14 1.03
N ILE A 116 39.73 28.93 0.95
CA ILE A 116 40.60 28.65 2.11
C ILE A 116 41.80 29.60 2.11
N MET A 117 42.18 30.11 3.28
CA MET A 117 43.41 30.87 3.47
C MET A 117 44.25 30.27 4.61
N GLY A 118 45.58 30.35 4.47
CA GLY A 118 46.53 30.02 5.52
C GLY A 118 46.86 31.27 6.33
N CYS A 119 46.80 31.15 7.66
CA CYS A 119 47.08 32.24 8.58
C CYS A 119 48.39 32.02 9.34
N SER A 120 49.13 33.11 9.56
CA SER A 120 50.37 33.12 10.35
C SER A 120 50.23 34.05 11.53
N GLU A 121 50.91 33.74 12.63
CA GLU A 121 51.05 34.64 13.78
C GLU A 121 52.27 35.57 13.65
N THR A 122 53.17 35.28 12.71
CA THR A 122 54.44 36.00 12.52
C THR A 122 54.57 36.68 11.16
N LYS A 123 53.71 36.35 10.19
CA LYS A 123 53.71 36.87 8.81
C LYS A 123 52.30 37.29 8.38
N GLY A 124 52.19 37.99 7.25
CA GLY A 124 50.89 38.22 6.61
C GLY A 124 50.18 36.92 6.22
N ASN A 125 48.85 36.89 6.32
CA ASN A 125 48.05 35.76 5.85
C ASN A 125 48.19 35.56 4.34
N SER A 126 48.01 34.31 3.89
CA SER A 126 47.99 34.04 2.46
C SER A 126 46.79 34.68 1.78
N HIS A 127 46.86 34.86 0.45
CA HIS A 127 45.65 35.08 -0.32
C HIS A 127 44.72 33.85 -0.24
N TRP A 128 43.44 34.09 -0.48
CA TRP A 128 42.43 33.04 -0.63
C TRP A 128 42.75 32.12 -1.81
N ASN A 129 42.69 30.81 -1.58
CA ASN A 129 42.61 29.80 -2.63
C ASN A 129 41.16 29.33 -2.81
N TYR A 130 40.77 29.02 -4.04
CA TYR A 130 39.43 28.62 -4.44
C TYR A 130 39.41 27.16 -4.87
N LEU A 131 38.27 26.51 -4.70
CA LEU A 131 38.06 25.17 -5.22
C LEU A 131 38.18 25.20 -6.76
N GLU A 132 38.83 24.21 -7.38
CA GLU A 132 39.03 24.18 -8.83
C GLU A 132 37.71 24.22 -9.63
N LYS A 133 36.67 23.55 -9.10
CA LYS A 133 35.30 23.56 -9.65
C LYS A 133 34.44 24.71 -9.14
N PHE A 134 35.05 25.64 -8.41
CA PHE A 134 34.45 26.86 -7.88
C PHE A 134 33.37 26.71 -6.81
N SER A 135 32.66 25.58 -6.80
CA SER A 135 31.56 25.30 -5.89
C SER A 135 31.42 23.79 -5.67
N PHE A 136 30.75 23.43 -4.60
CA PHE A 136 30.27 22.08 -4.34
C PHE A 136 28.78 22.14 -3.99
N GLN A 137 28.10 21.00 -4.03
CA GLN A 137 26.69 20.91 -3.65
C GLN A 137 26.54 19.82 -2.59
N THR A 138 25.85 20.15 -1.50
CA THR A 138 25.45 19.16 -0.50
C THR A 138 24.37 18.24 -1.06
N LYS A 139 24.30 17.01 -0.54
CA LYS A 139 23.29 16.04 -0.96
C LYS A 139 21.92 16.43 -0.42
N SER A 140 20.86 15.98 -1.09
CA SER A 140 19.49 16.12 -0.59
C SER A 140 19.30 15.32 0.70
N GLU A 141 18.44 15.82 1.57
CA GLU A 141 18.04 15.22 2.83
C GLU A 141 16.54 14.91 2.80
N ASN A 142 16.15 13.85 3.47
CA ASN A 142 14.75 13.61 3.78
C ASN A 142 14.62 13.10 5.21
N ILE A 143 14.18 13.99 6.11
CA ILE A 143 14.03 13.69 7.53
C ILE A 143 12.74 12.93 7.87
N PHE A 144 11.83 12.77 6.91
CA PHE A 144 10.60 12.01 7.15
C PHE A 144 10.91 10.53 7.34
N GLU A 145 10.36 9.97 8.40
CA GLU A 145 10.24 8.53 8.55
C GLU A 145 9.33 7.94 7.47
N THR A 146 9.33 6.61 7.37
CA THR A 146 8.36 5.93 6.50
C THR A 146 6.97 6.02 7.09
N VAL A 147 6.01 6.49 6.30
CA VAL A 147 4.60 6.53 6.71
C VAL A 147 4.03 5.12 6.63
N GLY A 148 3.83 4.50 7.80
CA GLY A 148 3.18 3.21 7.93
C GLY A 148 1.66 3.32 7.76
N SER A 149 0.97 2.19 7.66
CA SER A 149 -0.49 2.16 7.50
C SER A 149 -1.24 2.77 8.70
N LYS A 150 -0.66 2.70 9.90
CA LYS A 150 -1.19 3.35 11.11
C LYS A 150 -1.22 4.87 11.03
N ASP A 151 -0.33 5.43 10.21
CA ASP A 151 -0.15 6.85 10.07
C ASP A 151 -0.93 7.42 8.87
N LYS A 152 -1.83 6.67 8.23
CA LYS A 152 -2.70 7.18 7.15
C LYS A 152 -4.11 6.60 7.22
N GLY A 153 -5.09 7.43 6.87
CA GLY A 153 -6.50 7.06 6.74
C GLY A 153 -7.14 7.77 5.55
N GLU A 154 -8.48 7.78 5.49
CA GLU A 154 -9.23 8.38 4.38
C GLU A 154 -9.11 9.91 4.39
N ASP A 155 -8.99 10.50 5.57
CA ASP A 155 -9.02 11.95 5.79
C ASP A 155 -7.80 12.46 6.57
N PHE A 156 -6.85 11.58 6.89
CA PHE A 156 -5.67 11.98 7.66
C PHE A 156 -4.38 11.32 7.20
N ILE A 157 -3.28 12.04 7.41
CA ILE A 157 -1.92 11.54 7.28
C ILE A 157 -1.12 12.04 8.49
N THR A 158 -0.34 11.17 9.11
CA THR A 158 0.58 11.46 10.20
C THR A 158 2.00 11.33 9.67
N LEU A 159 2.81 12.36 9.88
CA LEU A 159 4.22 12.38 9.51
C LEU A 159 5.06 12.40 10.78
N ARG A 160 6.21 11.73 10.72
CA ARG A 160 7.16 11.61 11.84
C ARG A 160 8.57 11.92 11.36
N TRP A 161 9.37 12.47 12.26
CA TRP A 161 10.79 12.77 12.07
C TRP A 161 11.50 12.77 13.43
N ASP A 162 12.82 12.74 13.42
CA ASP A 162 13.62 12.86 14.64
C ASP A 162 13.41 14.23 15.31
N ALA A 163 12.82 14.22 16.52
CA ALA A 163 12.48 15.42 17.28
C ALA A 163 13.70 16.28 17.67
N THR A 164 14.93 15.74 17.58
CA THR A 164 16.16 16.51 17.82
C THR A 164 16.51 17.44 16.66
N LEU A 165 15.93 17.24 15.48
CA LEU A 165 16.18 18.06 14.30
C LEU A 165 15.30 19.32 14.31
N ALA A 166 15.93 20.47 14.12
CA ALA A 166 15.22 21.75 14.02
C ALA A 166 14.31 21.78 12.78
N VAL A 167 13.04 22.09 13.02
CA VAL A 167 11.99 22.30 12.01
C VAL A 167 11.16 23.51 12.39
N THR A 168 10.63 24.24 11.40
CA THR A 168 9.81 25.44 11.64
C THR A 168 8.38 25.26 11.13
N HIS A 169 8.20 24.67 9.96
CA HIS A 169 6.88 24.47 9.38
C HIS A 169 6.85 23.31 8.37
N LEU A 170 5.64 22.89 8.04
CA LEU A 170 5.32 21.93 7.00
C LEU A 170 4.45 22.61 5.95
N GLU A 171 4.79 22.43 4.69
CA GLU A 171 3.90 22.75 3.57
C GLU A 171 3.33 21.46 2.98
N TYR A 172 2.06 21.47 2.60
CA TYR A 172 1.46 20.36 1.89
C TYR A 172 0.46 20.82 0.84
N ALA A 173 0.35 20.04 -0.23
CA ALA A 173 -0.57 20.29 -1.33
C ALA A 173 -1.01 18.97 -1.97
N GLN A 174 -2.22 18.96 -2.52
CA GLN A 174 -2.69 17.84 -3.36
C GLN A 174 -1.83 17.74 -4.62
N VAL A 175 -1.47 16.52 -5.01
CA VAL A 175 -0.83 16.23 -6.30
C VAL A 175 -1.92 16.12 -7.36
N THR A 176 -1.97 17.09 -8.27
CA THR A 176 -3.00 17.19 -9.32
C THR A 176 -2.56 16.58 -10.65
N GLY A 177 -1.28 16.28 -10.79
CA GLY A 177 -0.71 15.65 -11.97
C GLY A 177 0.81 15.48 -11.85
N ILE A 178 1.42 15.01 -12.94
CA ILE A 178 2.87 14.91 -13.08
C ILE A 178 3.25 15.64 -14.37
N ASP A 179 4.31 16.46 -14.32
CA ASP A 179 4.82 17.16 -15.49
C ASP A 179 5.63 16.24 -16.43
N GLU A 180 6.07 16.78 -17.57
CA GLU A 180 6.87 16.05 -18.56
C GLU A 180 8.24 15.56 -18.05
N ASN A 181 8.71 16.11 -16.93
CA ASN A 181 9.99 15.78 -16.31
C ASN A 181 9.83 14.84 -15.09
N GLY A 182 8.61 14.40 -14.79
CA GLY A 182 8.32 13.51 -13.66
C GLY A 182 8.11 14.22 -12.31
N ASN A 183 7.97 15.55 -12.29
CA ASN A 183 7.71 16.30 -11.06
C ASN A 183 6.21 16.40 -10.77
N SER A 184 5.85 16.43 -9.47
CA SER A 184 4.46 16.61 -9.05
C SER A 184 3.97 18.02 -9.38
N ILE A 185 2.80 18.10 -10.02
CA ILE A 185 2.02 19.34 -10.16
C ILE A 185 1.19 19.48 -8.89
N LEU A 186 1.37 20.59 -8.17
CA LEU A 186 0.74 20.82 -6.87
C LEU A 186 -0.48 21.73 -7.02
N GLY A 187 -1.51 21.43 -6.24
CA GLY A 187 -2.65 22.32 -6.01
C GLY A 187 -2.31 23.46 -5.05
N GLU A 188 -3.32 23.92 -4.29
CA GLU A 188 -3.15 24.95 -3.26
C GLU A 188 -2.20 24.46 -2.16
N ILE A 189 -1.17 25.25 -1.86
CA ILE A 189 -0.21 24.98 -0.79
C ILE A 189 -0.80 25.48 0.52
N LYS A 190 -0.87 24.57 1.50
CA LYS A 190 -1.24 24.86 2.87
C LYS A 190 -0.02 24.74 3.77
N THR A 191 0.05 25.56 4.82
CA THR A 191 1.19 25.62 5.74
C THR A 191 0.74 25.34 7.17
N ILE A 192 1.52 24.53 7.88
CA ILE A 192 1.32 24.18 9.30
C ILE A 192 2.58 24.59 10.07
N ASP A 193 2.41 25.39 11.12
CA ASP A 193 3.49 25.74 12.04
C ASP A 193 3.89 24.50 12.88
N LEU A 194 5.18 24.18 12.88
CA LEU A 194 5.76 23.05 13.61
C LEU A 194 6.67 23.51 14.76
N SER A 195 6.67 24.79 15.12
CA SER A 195 7.57 25.35 16.14
C SER A 195 7.46 24.68 17.52
N ASN A 196 6.33 24.01 17.80
CA ASN A 196 6.08 23.27 19.04
C ASN A 196 5.88 21.76 18.82
N ALA A 197 6.18 21.23 17.63
CA ALA A 197 5.92 19.84 17.29
C ALA A 197 7.04 18.91 17.82
N GLU A 198 6.67 17.91 18.60
CA GLU A 198 7.59 16.90 19.17
C GLU A 198 7.87 15.77 18.18
N GLY A 199 8.41 16.08 17.01
CA GLY A 199 8.80 15.06 16.01
C GLY A 199 7.64 14.38 15.27
N SER A 200 6.40 14.88 15.41
CA SER A 200 5.26 14.37 14.64
C SER A 200 4.19 15.41 14.39
N VAL A 201 3.42 15.24 13.31
CA VAL A 201 2.25 16.05 12.99
C VAL A 201 1.18 15.20 12.30
N LYS A 202 -0.08 15.33 12.74
CA LYS A 202 -1.24 14.72 12.10
C LYS A 202 -2.02 15.79 11.33
N ILE A 203 -2.13 15.61 10.03
CA ILE A 203 -2.93 16.44 9.13
C ILE A 203 -4.27 15.73 8.93
N THR A 204 -5.38 16.41 9.18
CA THR A 204 -6.75 15.89 9.04
C THR A 204 -7.51 16.64 7.94
N GLU A 205 -8.77 16.26 7.68
CA GLU A 205 -9.64 16.87 6.67
C GLU A 205 -9.07 16.78 5.23
N LEU A 206 -8.27 15.74 4.98
CA LEU A 206 -7.79 15.39 3.65
C LEU A 206 -8.90 14.71 2.84
N GLN A 207 -8.78 14.74 1.53
CA GLN A 207 -9.69 14.00 0.65
C GLN A 207 -9.24 12.54 0.58
N ALA A 208 -10.20 11.61 0.59
CA ALA A 208 -9.92 10.19 0.40
C ALA A 208 -9.36 9.91 -1.00
N SER A 209 -8.66 8.78 -1.15
CA SER A 209 -8.04 8.32 -2.40
C SER A 209 -7.18 9.39 -3.11
N THR A 210 -6.52 10.27 -2.35
CA THR A 210 -5.85 11.46 -2.88
C THR A 210 -4.39 11.50 -2.45
N SER A 211 -3.50 11.74 -3.42
CA SER A 211 -2.06 11.92 -3.18
C SER A 211 -1.77 13.35 -2.74
N TYR A 212 -0.99 13.48 -1.67
CA TYR A 212 -0.49 14.75 -1.16
C TYR A 212 1.03 14.73 -1.14
N GLN A 213 1.64 15.85 -1.52
CA GLN A 213 3.06 16.10 -1.31
C GLN A 213 3.23 16.94 -0.04
N PHE A 214 4.11 16.49 0.85
CA PHE A 214 4.48 17.14 2.08
C PHE A 214 5.95 17.55 2.01
N THR A 215 6.26 18.80 2.35
CA THR A 215 7.64 19.30 2.45
C THR A 215 7.85 19.94 3.82
N ILE A 216 8.83 19.46 4.58
CA ILE A 216 9.18 19.97 5.90
C ILE A 216 10.37 20.91 5.80
N TYR A 217 10.36 22.01 6.55
CA TYR A 217 11.34 23.08 6.45
C TYR A 217 11.99 23.43 7.79
N ASN A 218 13.20 23.98 7.71
CA ASN A 218 13.82 24.77 8.77
C ASN A 218 14.15 26.17 8.22
N GLY A 219 13.44 27.20 8.70
CA GLY A 219 13.47 28.52 8.08
C GLY A 219 13.01 28.43 6.62
N THR A 220 13.86 28.81 5.67
CA THR A 220 13.59 28.71 4.22
C THR A 220 14.11 27.43 3.57
N HIS A 221 14.74 26.52 4.33
CA HIS A 221 15.45 25.36 3.78
C HIS A 221 14.60 24.10 3.89
N PRO A 222 14.29 23.41 2.76
CA PRO A 222 13.58 22.15 2.79
C PRO A 222 14.49 21.04 3.37
N ARG A 223 13.95 20.30 4.33
CA ARG A 223 14.61 19.19 5.05
C ARG A 223 14.09 17.82 4.63
N GLY A 224 13.04 17.78 3.83
CA GLY A 224 12.52 16.54 3.25
C GLY A 224 11.23 16.75 2.51
N THR A 225 11.00 15.92 1.50
CA THR A 225 9.74 15.87 0.75
C THR A 225 9.23 14.44 0.72
N ARG A 226 7.92 14.24 0.94
CA ARG A 226 7.28 12.93 0.85
C ARG A 226 5.93 13.02 0.18
N ILE A 227 5.65 12.07 -0.71
CA ILE A 227 4.34 11.91 -1.33
C ILE A 227 3.65 10.73 -0.65
N VAL A 228 2.44 10.96 -0.19
CA VAL A 228 1.62 9.95 0.50
C VAL A 228 0.18 10.10 0.03
N SER A 229 -0.48 8.97 -0.24
CA SER A 229 -1.89 8.94 -0.58
C SER A 229 -2.73 8.56 0.64
N THR A 230 -3.84 9.26 0.83
CA THR A 230 -4.91 8.84 1.74
C THR A 230 -5.54 7.53 1.26
N THR A 231 -6.20 6.81 2.17
CA THR A 231 -6.87 5.55 1.84
C THR A 231 -8.20 5.81 1.13
N ASN A 232 -8.80 4.74 0.59
CA ASN A 232 -10.15 4.79 0.05
C ASN A 232 -11.16 5.28 1.09
N PRO A 233 -12.27 5.90 0.63
CA PRO A 233 -13.37 6.24 1.51
C PRO A 233 -13.89 4.98 2.17
N THR A 234 -14.12 5.07 3.47
CA THR A 234 -14.60 3.99 4.33
C THR A 234 -16.10 4.15 4.57
N PRO A 235 -16.85 3.04 4.70
CA PRO A 235 -18.28 3.09 5.01
C PRO A 235 -18.59 3.96 6.23
N SER A 236 -19.62 4.80 6.11
CA SER A 236 -20.02 5.72 7.16
C SER A 236 -20.64 4.98 8.34
N ALA A 237 -20.23 5.36 9.55
CA ALA A 237 -20.78 4.88 10.81
C ALA A 237 -20.57 5.94 11.90
N ASN A 238 -21.29 5.81 13.02
CA ASN A 238 -21.12 6.68 14.17
C ASN A 238 -19.72 6.56 14.79
N VAL A 239 -19.10 5.39 14.68
CA VAL A 239 -17.74 5.11 15.16
C VAL A 239 -16.94 4.40 14.08
N LYS A 240 -15.68 4.79 13.89
CA LYS A 240 -14.71 4.09 13.05
C LYS A 240 -13.59 3.53 13.91
N LYS A 241 -13.23 2.26 13.71
CA LYS A 241 -12.16 1.56 14.42
C LYS A 241 -11.17 1.00 13.42
N TYR A 242 -9.93 1.45 13.48
CA TYR A 242 -8.86 0.89 12.65
C TYR A 242 -8.27 -0.34 13.33
N LEU A 243 -8.16 -1.43 12.57
CA LEU A 243 -7.50 -2.67 12.94
C LEU A 243 -6.27 -2.83 12.05
N TYR A 244 -5.15 -3.22 12.65
CA TYR A 244 -3.86 -3.37 11.99
C TYR A 244 -3.32 -4.77 12.20
N GLN A 245 -2.27 -5.13 11.45
CA GLN A 245 -1.64 -6.44 11.59
C GLN A 245 -1.25 -6.74 13.05
N GLY A 246 -1.72 -7.88 13.56
CA GLY A 246 -1.47 -8.34 14.92
C GLY A 246 -2.50 -7.86 15.96
N ASP A 247 -3.42 -6.96 15.59
CA ASP A 247 -4.56 -6.63 16.43
C ASP A 247 -5.54 -7.81 16.46
N ALA A 248 -6.10 -8.08 17.64
CA ALA A 248 -7.21 -9.00 17.84
C ALA A 248 -8.48 -8.21 18.09
N LEU A 249 -9.63 -8.82 17.77
CA LEU A 249 -10.94 -8.27 18.12
C LEU A 249 -11.61 -9.21 19.12
N THR A 250 -11.82 -8.71 20.34
CA THR A 250 -12.42 -9.46 21.44
C THR A 250 -13.92 -9.17 21.55
N GLN A 251 -14.65 -9.99 22.32
CA GLN A 251 -16.05 -9.72 22.60
C GLN A 251 -16.22 -8.44 23.44
N GLU A 252 -15.25 -8.12 24.31
CA GLU A 252 -15.27 -6.89 25.12
C GLU A 252 -15.19 -5.64 24.25
N ASP A 253 -14.32 -5.64 23.23
CA ASP A 253 -14.17 -4.53 22.29
C ASP A 253 -15.48 -4.21 21.55
N ILE A 254 -16.20 -5.25 21.12
CA ILE A 254 -17.48 -5.09 20.42
C ILE A 254 -18.58 -4.66 21.41
N ASN A 255 -18.65 -5.29 22.59
CA ASN A 255 -19.64 -4.95 23.61
C ASN A 255 -19.49 -3.49 24.09
N ALA A 256 -18.27 -2.96 24.13
CA ALA A 256 -18.01 -1.56 24.46
C ALA A 256 -18.65 -0.57 23.47
N LEU A 257 -19.02 -1.04 22.27
CA LEU A 257 -19.68 -0.24 21.23
C LEU A 257 -21.19 -0.53 21.09
N ALA A 258 -21.79 -1.35 21.96
CA ALA A 258 -23.21 -1.72 21.86
C ALA A 258 -24.15 -0.49 21.77
N SER A 259 -23.84 0.59 22.49
CA SER A 259 -24.64 1.83 22.47
C SER A 259 -24.25 2.82 21.37
N ALA A 260 -23.28 2.50 20.50
CA ALA A 260 -22.83 3.40 19.44
C ALA A 260 -23.82 3.49 18.27
N GLY A 261 -24.75 2.53 18.16
CA GLY A 261 -25.71 2.41 17.06
C GLY A 261 -25.09 1.90 15.75
N SER A 262 -23.89 2.36 15.39
CA SER A 262 -23.13 1.81 14.26
C SER A 262 -21.61 1.90 14.43
N VAL A 263 -20.89 0.90 13.90
CA VAL A 263 -19.43 0.88 13.82
C VAL A 263 -18.92 0.35 12.48
N THR A 264 -17.88 0.98 11.93
CA THR A 264 -17.05 0.44 10.84
C THR A 264 -15.69 0.02 11.39
N TYR A 265 -15.40 -1.28 11.35
CA TYR A 265 -14.06 -1.83 11.56
C TYR A 265 -13.29 -1.78 10.24
N ILE A 266 -12.23 -0.99 10.20
CA ILE A 266 -11.38 -0.74 9.02
C ILE A 266 -10.14 -1.60 9.17
N MET A 267 -10.05 -2.66 8.38
CA MET A 267 -8.97 -3.64 8.41
C MET A 267 -7.85 -3.21 7.46
N GLU A 268 -6.62 -3.07 7.95
CA GLU A 268 -5.45 -2.81 7.11
C GLU A 268 -5.32 -3.84 5.98
N ALA A 269 -4.93 -3.40 4.78
CA ALA A 269 -4.72 -4.30 3.64
C ALA A 269 -3.77 -5.46 4.01
N GLY A 270 -4.16 -6.68 3.64
CA GLY A 270 -3.39 -7.91 3.91
C GLY A 270 -3.39 -8.37 5.36
N MET A 271 -4.08 -7.68 6.27
CA MET A 271 -4.10 -8.11 7.67
C MET A 271 -4.85 -9.42 7.86
N GLU A 272 -4.45 -10.21 8.84
CA GLU A 272 -5.22 -11.36 9.32
C GLU A 272 -5.90 -11.02 10.65
N LEU A 273 -7.23 -10.98 10.65
CA LEU A 273 -8.02 -10.85 11.86
C LEU A 273 -8.34 -12.25 12.42
N VAL A 274 -7.90 -12.47 13.66
CA VAL A 274 -8.32 -13.61 14.47
C VAL A 274 -9.35 -13.12 15.48
N TRP A 275 -10.50 -13.79 15.53
CA TRP A 275 -11.44 -13.61 16.63
C TRP A 275 -10.85 -14.25 17.88
N GLU A 276 -10.56 -13.46 18.90
CA GLU A 276 -10.09 -13.94 20.21
C GLU A 276 -11.24 -13.91 21.22
N THR A 277 -12.37 -14.52 20.88
CA THR A 277 -13.45 -14.71 21.84
C THR A 277 -13.27 -16.05 22.54
N LEU A 278 -13.23 -16.02 23.87
CA LEU A 278 -13.17 -17.20 24.71
C LEU A 278 -14.47 -17.32 25.48
N ASP A 279 -15.01 -18.52 25.57
CA ASP A 279 -16.09 -18.81 26.51
C ASP A 279 -15.51 -18.72 27.93
N GLU A 280 -16.05 -17.82 28.74
CA GLU A 280 -15.52 -17.51 30.09
C GLU A 280 -15.58 -18.72 31.04
N THR A 281 -16.42 -19.71 30.75
CA THR A 281 -16.63 -20.89 31.61
C THR A 281 -15.68 -22.02 31.25
N THR A 282 -15.44 -22.24 29.96
CA THR A 282 -14.68 -23.38 29.43
C THR A 282 -13.27 -23.01 29.00
N GLY A 283 -13.01 -21.74 28.71
CA GLY A 283 -11.75 -21.27 28.14
C GLY A 283 -11.50 -21.75 26.71
N GLU A 284 -12.55 -22.22 26.02
CA GLU A 284 -12.49 -22.58 24.60
C GLU A 284 -12.85 -21.37 23.71
N MET A 285 -12.39 -21.38 22.46
CA MET A 285 -12.79 -20.37 21.48
C MET A 285 -14.32 -20.35 21.31
N ALA A 286 -14.93 -19.17 21.36
CA ALA A 286 -16.36 -18.94 21.25
C ALA A 286 -16.74 -18.32 19.89
N ALA A 287 -18.04 -18.25 19.61
CA ALA A 287 -18.54 -17.41 18.53
C ALA A 287 -18.25 -15.93 18.83
N ILE A 288 -18.39 -15.07 17.83
CA ILE A 288 -18.46 -13.63 18.08
C ILE A 288 -19.88 -13.13 17.93
N VAL A 289 -20.34 -12.37 18.91
CA VAL A 289 -21.72 -11.91 19.01
C VAL A 289 -21.76 -10.43 18.68
N ILE A 290 -22.59 -10.04 17.70
CA ILE A 290 -22.89 -8.64 17.43
C ILE A 290 -23.97 -8.19 18.42
N PRO A 291 -23.73 -7.17 19.27
CA PRO A 291 -24.72 -6.71 20.25
C PRO A 291 -26.03 -6.22 19.62
N ASP A 292 -27.17 -6.58 20.22
CA ASP A 292 -28.49 -6.08 19.84
C ASP A 292 -28.50 -4.54 19.71
N GLY A 293 -28.99 -4.04 18.58
CA GLY A 293 -29.04 -2.62 18.24
C GLY A 293 -27.79 -2.06 17.54
N LEU A 294 -26.68 -2.81 17.47
CA LEU A 294 -25.44 -2.34 16.83
C LEU A 294 -25.39 -2.73 15.35
N SER A 295 -25.34 -1.76 14.44
CA SER A 295 -25.04 -2.05 13.03
C SER A 295 -23.53 -2.08 12.80
N VAL A 296 -23.03 -3.06 12.04
CA VAL A 296 -21.57 -3.28 11.91
C VAL A 296 -21.17 -3.43 10.45
N THR A 297 -20.08 -2.75 10.07
CA THR A 297 -19.36 -3.03 8.82
C THR A 297 -17.94 -3.47 9.10
N PHE A 298 -17.52 -4.61 8.55
CA PHE A 298 -16.11 -5.00 8.44
C PHE A 298 -15.63 -4.64 7.04
N PHE A 299 -14.75 -3.64 6.96
CA PHE A 299 -14.28 -3.06 5.71
C PHE A 299 -12.77 -3.30 5.54
N GLY A 300 -12.39 -4.01 4.50
CA GLY A 300 -11.00 -4.18 4.11
C GLY A 300 -10.46 -2.97 3.37
N ALA A 301 -9.42 -2.34 3.91
CA ALA A 301 -8.73 -1.25 3.24
C ALA A 301 -8.09 -1.72 1.93
N SER A 302 -8.25 -0.91 0.89
CA SER A 302 -7.63 -1.11 -0.43
C SER A 302 -6.13 -0.81 -0.44
N GLY A 303 -5.43 -1.25 -1.49
CA GLY A 303 -4.03 -0.87 -1.73
C GLY A 303 -3.01 -1.97 -1.42
N GLY A 304 -3.47 -3.20 -1.24
CA GLY A 304 -2.68 -4.41 -1.07
C GLY A 304 -3.58 -5.65 -1.20
N GLU A 305 -3.11 -6.77 -0.67
CA GLU A 305 -3.91 -8.00 -0.56
C GLU A 305 -5.20 -7.78 0.24
N LYS A 306 -6.24 -8.56 -0.06
CA LYS A 306 -7.50 -8.51 0.67
C LYS A 306 -7.26 -8.95 2.12
N PRO A 307 -7.68 -8.17 3.14
CA PRO A 307 -7.55 -8.63 4.52
C PRO A 307 -8.44 -9.84 4.79
N THR A 308 -7.96 -10.70 5.67
CA THR A 308 -8.56 -12.00 5.96
C THR A 308 -9.21 -12.01 7.33
N ILE A 309 -10.44 -12.50 7.41
CA ILE A 309 -11.07 -12.94 8.66
C ILE A 309 -10.92 -14.47 8.76
N LYS A 310 -10.22 -14.93 9.79
CA LYS A 310 -10.09 -16.36 10.10
C LYS A 310 -11.32 -16.85 10.84
N SER A 311 -12.18 -17.60 10.15
CA SER A 311 -13.39 -18.17 10.75
C SER A 311 -13.05 -19.44 11.55
N ASN A 312 -12.71 -19.23 12.82
CA ASN A 312 -12.56 -20.31 13.81
C ASN A 312 -13.91 -20.76 14.38
N LYS A 313 -14.87 -19.83 14.47
CA LYS A 313 -16.25 -20.02 14.95
C LYS A 313 -17.20 -19.12 14.15
N THR A 314 -18.48 -19.24 14.45
CA THR A 314 -19.56 -18.48 13.80
C THR A 314 -19.58 -17.02 14.24
N ILE A 315 -20.12 -16.18 13.37
CA ILE A 315 -20.59 -14.83 13.70
C ILE A 315 -22.08 -14.96 14.04
N GLU A 316 -22.45 -14.54 15.24
CA GLU A 316 -23.82 -14.52 15.76
C GLU A 316 -24.42 -13.13 15.53
N ILE A 317 -25.65 -13.13 14.99
CA ILE A 317 -26.35 -11.94 14.50
C ILE A 317 -27.73 -11.83 15.19
N ASP A 318 -27.79 -12.25 16.45
CA ASP A 318 -29.00 -12.20 17.26
C ASP A 318 -29.37 -10.78 17.68
N GLY A 319 -30.67 -10.49 17.74
CA GLY A 319 -31.16 -9.14 18.00
C GLY A 319 -31.49 -8.34 16.75
N ASN A 320 -31.58 -7.03 16.91
CA ASN A 320 -32.10 -6.10 15.91
C ASN A 320 -30.96 -5.24 15.37
N HIS A 321 -30.75 -5.26 14.05
CA HIS A 321 -29.72 -4.44 13.42
C HIS A 321 -30.24 -3.85 12.12
N ASN A 322 -29.82 -2.62 11.79
CA ASN A 322 -30.14 -2.06 10.48
C ASN A 322 -29.27 -2.74 9.41
N TYR A 323 -27.98 -2.96 9.71
CA TYR A 323 -27.12 -3.70 8.81
C TYR A 323 -26.02 -4.48 9.54
N ILE A 324 -25.62 -5.59 8.93
CA ILE A 324 -24.33 -6.25 9.16
C ILE A 324 -23.70 -6.46 7.78
N SER A 325 -22.54 -5.86 7.55
CA SER A 325 -21.93 -5.77 6.22
C SER A 325 -20.47 -6.18 6.25
N PHE A 326 -20.04 -6.87 5.20
CA PHE A 326 -18.64 -7.23 4.97
C PHE A 326 -18.25 -6.74 3.58
N GLU A 327 -17.17 -5.97 3.49
CA GLU A 327 -16.76 -5.28 2.27
C GLU A 327 -15.26 -5.46 2.03
N ASN A 328 -14.87 -6.03 0.88
CA ASN A 328 -13.47 -6.31 0.54
C ASN A 328 -12.75 -7.18 1.60
N VAL A 329 -13.37 -8.31 1.99
CA VAL A 329 -12.83 -9.23 3.01
C VAL A 329 -12.74 -10.66 2.50
N ALA A 330 -11.64 -11.34 2.81
CA ALA A 330 -11.48 -12.76 2.58
C ALA A 330 -11.85 -13.55 3.84
N PHE A 331 -12.71 -14.55 3.71
CA PHE A 331 -13.01 -15.50 4.77
C PHE A 331 -12.24 -16.79 4.53
N ILE A 332 -11.33 -17.12 5.44
CA ILE A 332 -10.64 -18.41 5.45
C ILE A 332 -11.19 -19.23 6.61
N ASN A 333 -11.78 -20.37 6.28
CA ASN A 333 -12.21 -21.30 7.31
C ASN A 333 -11.00 -21.92 8.01
N THR A 334 -10.91 -21.75 9.33
CA THR A 334 -9.81 -22.23 10.16
C THR A 334 -10.29 -23.16 11.29
N GLY A 335 -11.61 -23.43 11.34
CA GLY A 335 -12.20 -24.31 12.35
C GLY A 335 -13.72 -24.24 12.44
N SER A 336 -14.37 -23.30 11.75
CA SER A 336 -15.83 -23.20 11.75
C SER A 336 -16.48 -24.16 10.74
N THR A 337 -17.70 -24.61 11.01
CA THR A 337 -18.51 -25.31 9.99
C THR A 337 -19.41 -24.35 9.21
N TYR A 338 -19.69 -23.18 9.78
CA TYR A 338 -20.56 -22.16 9.21
C TYR A 338 -19.95 -20.76 9.41
N LEU A 339 -20.14 -19.82 8.49
CA LEU A 339 -19.81 -18.43 8.81
C LEU A 339 -20.86 -17.84 9.75
N ILE A 340 -22.14 -17.98 9.41
CA ILE A 340 -23.30 -17.59 10.24
C ILE A 340 -24.20 -18.81 10.46
N ASN A 341 -24.62 -19.02 11.70
CA ASN A 341 -25.49 -20.14 12.11
C ASN A 341 -26.54 -19.68 13.13
N GLU A 342 -27.41 -18.77 12.70
CA GLU A 342 -28.35 -18.04 13.55
C GLU A 342 -29.54 -18.91 13.98
N GLY A 343 -29.90 -18.86 15.25
CA GLY A 343 -31.02 -19.65 15.81
C GLY A 343 -31.84 -18.92 16.87
N ASN A 344 -31.48 -17.68 17.19
CA ASN A 344 -32.17 -16.82 18.12
C ASN A 344 -33.09 -15.85 17.37
N THR A 345 -33.88 -15.08 18.11
CA THR A 345 -34.76 -14.08 17.49
C THR A 345 -33.89 -12.95 16.92
N SER A 346 -34.00 -12.69 15.62
CA SER A 346 -33.25 -11.64 14.94
C SER A 346 -34.12 -10.85 13.97
N SER A 347 -33.81 -9.56 13.81
CA SER A 347 -34.37 -8.71 12.78
C SER A 347 -33.28 -7.85 12.14
N LEU A 348 -32.95 -8.13 10.88
CA LEU A 348 -31.99 -7.38 10.08
C LEU A 348 -32.68 -6.68 8.90
N GLU A 349 -32.41 -5.40 8.69
CA GLU A 349 -32.79 -4.77 7.41
C GLU A 349 -31.84 -5.23 6.29
N THR A 350 -30.52 -5.28 6.53
CA THR A 350 -29.56 -5.75 5.51
C THR A 350 -28.46 -6.64 6.09
N LEU A 351 -28.27 -7.83 5.53
CA LEU A 351 -27.04 -8.63 5.66
C LEU A 351 -26.33 -8.61 4.30
N SER A 352 -25.12 -8.06 4.23
CA SER A 352 -24.42 -7.94 2.93
C SER A 352 -22.98 -8.43 2.96
N PHE A 353 -22.58 -8.98 1.83
CA PHE A 353 -21.22 -9.35 1.51
C PHE A 353 -20.89 -8.79 0.13
N THR A 354 -19.98 -7.82 0.08
CA THR A 354 -19.57 -7.14 -1.15
C THR A 354 -18.08 -7.32 -1.36
N ASP A 355 -17.67 -7.77 -2.55
CA ASP A 355 -16.26 -8.06 -2.85
C ASP A 355 -15.63 -8.99 -1.80
N CYS A 356 -16.34 -10.05 -1.42
CA CYS A 356 -15.86 -11.02 -0.43
C CYS A 356 -15.42 -12.33 -1.09
N THR A 357 -14.46 -13.02 -0.47
CA THR A 357 -14.13 -14.40 -0.84
C THR A 357 -14.46 -15.35 0.30
N PHE A 358 -14.96 -16.54 -0.03
CA PHE A 358 -15.29 -17.58 0.94
C PHE A 358 -14.60 -18.87 0.52
N ASP A 359 -13.82 -19.46 1.41
CA ASP A 359 -13.12 -20.70 1.13
C ASP A 359 -13.39 -21.77 2.19
N ASP A 360 -13.63 -22.99 1.70
CA ASP A 360 -13.68 -24.23 2.48
C ASP A 360 -14.65 -24.28 3.68
N TYR A 361 -15.86 -23.71 3.59
CA TYR A 361 -16.89 -24.02 4.57
C TYR A 361 -17.51 -25.38 4.26
N SER A 362 -17.28 -26.33 5.16
CA SER A 362 -17.79 -27.70 5.02
C SER A 362 -19.32 -27.77 4.99
N ARG A 363 -20.02 -26.77 5.52
CA ARG A 363 -21.49 -26.70 5.49
C ARG A 363 -22.02 -25.46 4.77
N SER A 364 -22.49 -24.46 5.52
CA SER A 364 -23.17 -23.29 4.95
C SER A 364 -22.40 -22.02 5.26
N ILE A 365 -22.34 -21.09 4.31
CA ILE A 365 -21.92 -19.72 4.59
C ILE A 365 -22.95 -19.12 5.56
N ILE A 366 -24.24 -19.24 5.23
CA ILE A 366 -25.33 -18.79 6.10
C ILE A 366 -26.30 -19.94 6.34
N ARG A 367 -26.52 -20.24 7.60
CA ARG A 367 -27.58 -21.13 8.06
C ARG A 367 -28.49 -20.43 9.05
N LEU A 368 -29.79 -20.53 8.85
CA LEU A 368 -30.78 -20.29 9.89
C LEU A 368 -31.25 -21.63 10.47
N LYS A 369 -31.36 -21.72 11.79
CA LYS A 369 -31.65 -22.96 12.52
C LYS A 369 -32.64 -22.75 13.65
N ASP A 370 -33.04 -23.88 14.25
CA ASP A 370 -33.96 -23.93 15.38
C ASP A 370 -35.37 -23.39 15.04
N ASN A 371 -36.04 -22.65 15.92
CA ASN A 371 -37.44 -22.26 15.73
C ASN A 371 -37.75 -20.80 16.08
N ALA A 372 -36.71 -19.98 16.34
CA ALA A 372 -36.91 -18.57 16.62
C ALA A 372 -37.34 -17.80 15.35
N SER A 373 -37.97 -16.64 15.56
CA SER A 373 -38.36 -15.75 14.47
C SER A 373 -37.12 -15.00 13.99
N ILE A 374 -36.73 -15.23 12.73
CA ILE A 374 -35.57 -14.57 12.13
C ILE A 374 -36.06 -13.84 10.88
N SER A 375 -35.92 -12.52 10.82
CA SER A 375 -36.24 -11.72 9.64
C SER A 375 -35.01 -11.02 9.08
N ILE A 376 -34.81 -11.11 7.77
CA ILE A 376 -33.81 -10.35 7.03
C ILE A 376 -34.51 -9.73 5.82
N ASP A 377 -34.56 -8.40 5.72
CA ASP A 377 -35.22 -7.76 4.57
C ASP A 377 -34.36 -7.93 3.30
N ASN A 378 -33.07 -7.68 3.37
CA ASN A 378 -32.15 -7.82 2.25
C ASN A 378 -30.94 -8.68 2.63
N LEU A 379 -30.81 -9.85 2.00
CA LEU A 379 -29.59 -10.66 2.04
C LEU A 379 -28.88 -10.53 0.69
N ILE A 380 -27.74 -9.85 0.68
CA ILE A 380 -27.02 -9.43 -0.53
C ILE A 380 -25.65 -10.12 -0.60
N ILE A 381 -25.37 -10.79 -1.71
CA ILE A 381 -24.08 -11.37 -2.06
C ILE A 381 -23.64 -10.75 -3.39
N ASP A 382 -22.75 -9.77 -3.35
CA ASP A 382 -22.33 -9.01 -4.53
C ASP A 382 -20.82 -9.07 -4.76
N ASN A 383 -20.41 -9.21 -6.02
CA ASN A 383 -19.00 -9.26 -6.42
C ASN A 383 -18.17 -10.31 -5.64
N CYS A 384 -18.78 -11.44 -5.26
CA CYS A 384 -18.15 -12.42 -4.39
C CYS A 384 -17.53 -13.61 -5.16
N VAL A 385 -16.61 -14.32 -4.51
CA VAL A 385 -16.12 -15.64 -4.96
C VAL A 385 -16.33 -16.65 -3.85
N ILE A 386 -17.09 -17.69 -4.13
CA ILE A 386 -17.42 -18.77 -3.22
C ILE A 386 -16.75 -20.04 -3.72
N THR A 387 -15.84 -20.61 -2.92
CA THR A 387 -15.07 -21.80 -3.30
C THR A 387 -15.31 -22.95 -2.30
N ASN A 388 -15.38 -24.17 -2.82
CA ASN A 388 -15.37 -25.43 -2.05
C ASN A 388 -16.41 -25.50 -0.92
N GLN A 389 -17.69 -25.39 -1.26
CA GLN A 389 -18.77 -25.38 -0.27
C GLN A 389 -19.51 -26.70 -0.14
N GLY A 390 -19.96 -27.01 1.08
CA GLY A 390 -20.96 -28.06 1.33
C GLY A 390 -20.44 -29.50 1.32
N SER A 391 -19.14 -29.70 1.58
CA SER A 391 -18.50 -31.03 1.63
C SER A 391 -19.04 -31.95 2.73
N ASP A 392 -19.64 -31.40 3.80
CA ASP A 392 -20.33 -32.10 4.89
C ASP A 392 -21.87 -31.93 4.81
N ASN A 393 -22.41 -32.01 3.59
CA ASN A 393 -23.83 -32.25 3.29
C ASN A 393 -24.83 -31.14 3.75
N TYR A 394 -24.49 -29.87 3.53
CA TYR A 394 -25.40 -28.73 3.69
C TYR A 394 -25.29 -27.78 2.49
N ALA A 395 -26.37 -27.03 2.21
CA ALA A 395 -26.38 -26.02 1.16
C ALA A 395 -25.49 -24.81 1.53
N CYS A 396 -24.99 -24.07 0.54
CA CYS A 396 -24.22 -22.85 0.80
C CYS A 396 -25.04 -21.82 1.59
N PHE A 397 -26.31 -21.67 1.21
CA PHE A 397 -27.31 -20.83 1.89
C PHE A 397 -28.49 -21.71 2.30
N TYR A 398 -28.77 -21.78 3.60
CA TYR A 398 -29.73 -22.74 4.14
C TYR A 398 -30.66 -22.17 5.21
N TRP A 399 -31.96 -22.20 4.96
CA TRP A 399 -32.99 -21.90 5.96
C TRP A 399 -34.30 -22.58 5.59
N ASN A 400 -34.92 -23.28 6.54
CA ASN A 400 -36.03 -24.17 6.19
C ASN A 400 -37.24 -24.22 7.14
N ASN A 401 -37.58 -23.09 7.75
CA ASN A 401 -38.65 -22.98 8.74
C ASN A 401 -39.54 -21.78 8.43
N ALA A 402 -40.85 -21.91 8.69
CA ALA A 402 -41.85 -20.86 8.47
C ALA A 402 -41.69 -19.67 9.43
N ALA A 403 -40.84 -19.81 10.46
CA ALA A 403 -40.41 -18.72 11.32
C ALA A 403 -39.33 -17.82 10.68
N TYR A 404 -38.74 -18.23 9.56
CA TYR A 404 -37.71 -17.45 8.87
C TYR A 404 -38.31 -16.65 7.72
N SER A 405 -38.09 -15.34 7.73
CA SER A 405 -38.57 -14.41 6.70
C SER A 405 -37.39 -13.74 6.01
N ILE A 406 -37.24 -13.97 4.70
CA ILE A 406 -36.23 -13.30 3.88
C ILE A 406 -36.95 -12.54 2.77
N ALA A 407 -37.04 -11.22 2.84
CA ALA A 407 -37.80 -10.49 1.83
C ALA A 407 -37.11 -10.56 0.47
N ASN A 408 -35.80 -10.28 0.42
CA ASN A 408 -34.99 -10.31 -0.79
C ASN A 408 -33.69 -11.09 -0.58
N PHE A 409 -33.49 -12.17 -1.33
CA PHE A 409 -32.18 -12.77 -1.54
C PHE A 409 -31.64 -12.31 -2.90
N ILE A 410 -30.51 -11.61 -2.88
CA ILE A 410 -29.90 -11.01 -4.07
C ILE A 410 -28.47 -11.55 -4.19
N MET A 411 -28.17 -12.19 -5.30
CA MET A 411 -26.82 -12.64 -5.64
C MET A 411 -26.42 -12.05 -7.00
N SER A 412 -25.42 -11.17 -7.00
CA SER A 412 -24.97 -10.48 -8.20
C SER A 412 -23.46 -10.56 -8.38
N ASN A 413 -22.99 -10.54 -9.64
CA ASN A 413 -21.57 -10.43 -9.98
C ASN A 413 -20.69 -11.47 -9.26
N THR A 414 -21.23 -12.66 -9.02
CA THR A 414 -20.67 -13.63 -8.07
C THR A 414 -20.31 -14.93 -8.79
N THR A 415 -19.19 -15.51 -8.37
CA THR A 415 -18.75 -16.82 -8.84
C THR A 415 -18.92 -17.86 -7.73
N VAL A 416 -19.59 -18.97 -8.04
CA VAL A 416 -19.64 -20.16 -7.19
C VAL A 416 -18.80 -21.25 -7.86
N ASN A 417 -17.60 -21.46 -7.35
CA ASN A 417 -16.69 -22.52 -7.75
C ASN A 417 -16.79 -23.70 -6.78
N THR A 418 -17.45 -24.77 -7.20
CA THR A 418 -17.65 -25.98 -6.41
C THR A 418 -18.62 -25.80 -5.24
N ALA A 419 -19.82 -26.36 -5.41
CA ALA A 419 -20.83 -26.51 -4.35
C ALA A 419 -21.35 -27.96 -4.37
N LEU A 420 -21.03 -28.71 -3.32
CA LEU A 420 -21.18 -30.18 -3.26
C LEU A 420 -22.54 -30.65 -2.72
N HIS A 421 -23.42 -29.71 -2.36
CA HIS A 421 -24.80 -29.97 -1.96
C HIS A 421 -25.77 -29.17 -2.87
N ASN A 422 -26.95 -28.79 -2.37
CA ASN A 422 -27.73 -27.71 -2.99
C ASN A 422 -26.91 -26.41 -2.96
N VAL A 423 -27.09 -25.52 -3.94
CA VAL A 423 -26.51 -24.17 -3.82
C VAL A 423 -27.34 -23.36 -2.82
N MET A 424 -28.67 -23.42 -2.94
CA MET A 424 -29.63 -22.75 -2.06
C MET A 424 -30.75 -23.71 -1.63
N ASP A 425 -31.07 -23.74 -0.34
CA ASP A 425 -32.18 -24.50 0.23
C ASP A 425 -33.01 -23.62 1.18
N PHE A 426 -34.16 -23.17 0.67
CA PHE A 426 -35.08 -22.21 1.29
C PHE A 426 -36.46 -22.85 1.55
N ARG A 427 -36.52 -24.18 1.63
CA ARG A 427 -37.80 -24.91 1.73
C ARG A 427 -38.58 -24.51 2.98
N SER A 428 -39.89 -24.31 2.88
CA SER A 428 -40.75 -23.99 4.02
C SER A 428 -40.45 -22.66 4.76
N SER A 429 -39.66 -21.75 4.19
CA SER A 429 -39.49 -20.39 4.73
C SER A 429 -40.51 -19.39 4.18
N ASN A 430 -40.48 -18.15 4.67
CA ASN A 430 -41.16 -17.01 4.06
C ASN A 430 -40.17 -16.19 3.22
N THR A 431 -39.47 -16.83 2.28
CA THR A 431 -38.65 -16.12 1.30
C THR A 431 -39.54 -15.54 0.18
N THR A 432 -39.43 -14.24 -0.10
CA THR A 432 -40.35 -13.55 -1.03
C THR A 432 -39.77 -13.35 -2.43
N ASN A 433 -38.56 -12.81 -2.52
CA ASN A 433 -37.88 -12.54 -3.79
C ASN A 433 -36.49 -13.18 -3.83
N ILE A 434 -36.15 -13.77 -4.96
CA ILE A 434 -34.85 -14.37 -5.26
C ILE A 434 -34.39 -13.81 -6.61
N GLU A 435 -33.31 -13.03 -6.60
CA GLU A 435 -32.71 -12.41 -7.78
C GLU A 435 -31.25 -12.85 -7.90
N ILE A 436 -30.94 -13.51 -9.00
CA ILE A 436 -29.58 -13.99 -9.30
C ILE A 436 -29.20 -13.42 -10.66
N GLU A 437 -28.19 -12.56 -10.68
CA GLU A 437 -27.79 -11.79 -11.86
C GLU A 437 -26.29 -11.83 -12.09
N ASN A 438 -25.83 -11.96 -13.33
CA ASN A 438 -24.41 -11.83 -13.68
C ASN A 438 -23.54 -12.77 -12.81
N CYS A 439 -23.91 -14.04 -12.69
CA CYS A 439 -23.19 -15.01 -11.87
C CYS A 439 -22.69 -16.20 -12.69
N THR A 440 -21.52 -16.70 -12.31
CA THR A 440 -20.91 -17.91 -12.89
C THR A 440 -20.95 -19.05 -11.89
N PHE A 441 -21.58 -20.17 -12.25
CA PHE A 441 -21.66 -21.37 -11.45
C PHE A 441 -20.82 -22.47 -12.09
N TYR A 442 -19.76 -22.90 -11.42
CA TYR A 442 -18.87 -23.95 -11.90
C TYR A 442 -18.82 -25.14 -10.95
N ASN A 443 -18.91 -26.37 -11.48
CA ASN A 443 -18.81 -27.62 -10.71
C ASN A 443 -19.80 -27.67 -9.52
N VAL A 444 -21.04 -27.24 -9.77
CA VAL A 444 -22.05 -27.07 -8.72
C VAL A 444 -23.11 -28.17 -8.72
N ILE A 445 -23.80 -28.28 -7.59
CA ILE A 445 -24.99 -29.12 -7.35
C ILE A 445 -24.63 -30.59 -7.20
N GLY A 446 -24.52 -31.01 -5.94
CA GLY A 446 -24.23 -32.38 -5.57
C GLY A 446 -25.26 -33.42 -6.05
N ALA A 447 -24.97 -34.68 -5.76
CA ALA A 447 -25.78 -35.80 -6.20
C ALA A 447 -27.23 -35.73 -5.69
N SER A 448 -28.21 -35.75 -6.59
CA SER A 448 -29.64 -35.61 -6.28
C SER A 448 -30.01 -34.33 -5.52
N ARG A 449 -29.18 -33.28 -5.62
CA ARG A 449 -29.36 -31.97 -5.00
C ARG A 449 -29.88 -30.95 -6.00
N TYR A 450 -30.33 -29.79 -5.50
CA TYR A 450 -30.96 -28.74 -6.29
C TYR A 450 -30.07 -27.51 -6.43
N PHE A 451 -30.13 -26.83 -7.56
CA PHE A 451 -29.64 -25.45 -7.64
C PHE A 451 -30.36 -24.59 -6.59
N LEU A 452 -31.69 -24.62 -6.63
CA LEU A 452 -32.55 -23.89 -5.71
C LEU A 452 -33.71 -24.78 -5.27
N ASP A 453 -33.77 -25.05 -3.95
CA ASP A 453 -34.85 -25.80 -3.33
C ASP A 453 -35.73 -24.91 -2.47
N CYS A 454 -36.87 -24.50 -3.01
CA CYS A 454 -37.93 -23.78 -2.32
C CYS A 454 -39.07 -24.73 -1.90
N GLN A 455 -39.10 -25.95 -2.43
CA GLN A 455 -40.13 -26.96 -2.21
C GLN A 455 -41.56 -26.39 -2.29
N ASN A 456 -42.17 -26.08 -1.14
CA ASN A 456 -43.58 -25.73 -1.00
C ASN A 456 -43.82 -24.20 -0.99
N ILE A 457 -42.79 -23.38 -1.15
CA ILE A 457 -42.92 -21.91 -1.15
C ILE A 457 -42.95 -21.37 -2.59
N ALA A 458 -43.55 -20.20 -2.80
CA ALA A 458 -43.77 -19.60 -4.12
C ALA A 458 -43.15 -18.19 -4.25
N PRO A 459 -41.82 -18.04 -4.09
CA PRO A 459 -41.15 -16.74 -4.25
C PRO A 459 -41.18 -16.26 -5.70
N THR A 460 -41.00 -14.96 -5.90
CA THR A 460 -40.57 -14.44 -7.20
C THR A 460 -39.13 -14.88 -7.45
N ILE A 461 -38.88 -15.56 -8.57
CA ILE A 461 -37.53 -16.04 -8.92
C ILE A 461 -37.13 -15.42 -10.26
N LYS A 462 -36.00 -14.72 -10.26
CA LYS A 462 -35.37 -14.16 -11.47
C LYS A 462 -33.95 -14.69 -11.62
N LEU A 463 -33.66 -15.25 -12.79
CA LEU A 463 -32.35 -15.77 -13.16
C LEU A 463 -31.91 -15.06 -14.44
N THR A 464 -30.94 -14.16 -14.34
CA THR A 464 -30.57 -13.25 -15.43
C THR A 464 -29.07 -13.28 -15.69
N ASN A 465 -28.64 -13.35 -16.95
CA ASN A 465 -27.23 -13.24 -17.34
C ASN A 465 -26.31 -14.22 -16.60
N LEU A 466 -26.69 -15.50 -16.55
CA LEU A 466 -25.97 -16.53 -15.80
C LEU A 466 -25.18 -17.44 -16.72
N ILE A 467 -24.00 -17.88 -16.28
CA ILE A 467 -23.30 -19.02 -16.87
C ILE A 467 -23.35 -20.17 -15.89
N PHE A 468 -23.92 -21.30 -16.33
CA PHE A 468 -23.77 -22.57 -15.64
C PHE A 468 -22.82 -23.46 -16.42
N ALA A 469 -21.69 -23.80 -15.79
CA ALA A 469 -20.61 -24.53 -16.37
C ALA A 469 -20.31 -25.78 -15.53
N LYS A 470 -20.34 -26.98 -16.12
CA LYS A 470 -20.08 -28.26 -15.44
C LYS A 470 -20.96 -28.53 -14.20
N ALA A 471 -21.89 -29.47 -14.29
CA ALA A 471 -22.57 -29.94 -13.08
C ALA A 471 -21.62 -30.81 -12.24
N ASN A 472 -21.71 -30.78 -10.91
CA ASN A 472 -20.80 -31.53 -10.04
C ASN A 472 -20.86 -33.05 -10.29
N THR A 473 -22.05 -33.55 -10.64
CA THR A 473 -22.25 -34.98 -10.98
C THR A 473 -22.28 -35.26 -12.48
N ALA A 474 -21.75 -34.34 -13.30
CA ALA A 474 -21.67 -34.52 -14.74
C ALA A 474 -20.75 -35.69 -15.11
N VAL A 475 -21.27 -36.61 -15.92
CA VAL A 475 -20.54 -37.75 -16.47
C VAL A 475 -20.82 -37.83 -17.96
N LEU A 476 -19.77 -37.99 -18.76
CA LEU A 476 -19.88 -38.27 -20.19
C LEU A 476 -19.98 -39.78 -20.40
N ALA A 477 -21.14 -40.24 -20.84
CA ALA A 477 -21.38 -41.65 -21.18
C ALA A 477 -21.90 -41.75 -22.61
N GLU A 478 -21.24 -42.58 -23.43
CA GLU A 478 -21.61 -42.79 -24.85
C GLU A 478 -21.74 -41.47 -25.67
N GLY A 479 -20.92 -40.47 -25.34
CA GLY A 479 -20.93 -39.17 -26.02
C GLY A 479 -22.03 -38.22 -25.56
N VAL A 480 -22.78 -38.56 -24.51
CA VAL A 480 -23.86 -37.74 -23.95
C VAL A 480 -23.54 -37.39 -22.49
N TRP A 481 -23.62 -36.11 -22.15
CA TRP A 481 -23.50 -35.66 -20.77
C TRP A 481 -24.76 -36.00 -19.98
N THR A 482 -24.57 -36.59 -18.81
CA THR A 482 -25.64 -36.92 -17.87
C THR A 482 -25.26 -36.46 -16.46
N SER A 483 -26.25 -36.22 -15.60
CA SER A 483 -26.03 -35.78 -14.22
C SER A 483 -27.22 -36.15 -13.36
N THR A 484 -27.00 -36.26 -12.05
CA THR A 484 -28.07 -36.41 -11.05
C THR A 484 -28.46 -35.07 -10.39
N SER A 485 -27.76 -34.00 -10.75
CA SER A 485 -28.04 -32.64 -10.29
C SER A 485 -29.44 -32.20 -10.73
N ARG A 486 -30.10 -31.38 -9.93
CA ARG A 486 -31.47 -30.92 -10.15
C ARG A 486 -31.53 -29.41 -10.26
N GLY A 487 -32.46 -28.89 -11.06
CA GLY A 487 -32.63 -27.46 -11.24
C GLY A 487 -33.38 -26.81 -10.08
N VAL A 488 -34.53 -26.20 -10.39
CA VAL A 488 -35.34 -25.44 -9.42
C VAL A 488 -36.55 -26.25 -8.99
N ARG A 489 -36.79 -26.32 -7.67
CA ARG A 489 -38.04 -26.85 -7.12
C ARG A 489 -38.74 -25.75 -6.32
N ALA A 490 -39.88 -25.27 -6.81
CA ALA A 490 -40.69 -24.24 -6.17
C ALA A 490 -42.16 -24.36 -6.59
N ASN A 491 -43.07 -23.71 -5.86
CA ASN A 491 -44.47 -23.54 -6.26
C ASN A 491 -44.69 -22.32 -7.19
N SER A 492 -43.60 -21.65 -7.57
CA SER A 492 -43.55 -20.59 -8.57
C SER A 492 -42.68 -21.00 -9.77
N THR A 493 -42.81 -20.28 -10.88
CA THR A 493 -42.01 -20.49 -12.08
C THR A 493 -40.93 -19.40 -12.18
N PRO A 494 -39.64 -19.75 -12.36
CA PRO A 494 -38.58 -18.77 -12.58
C PRO A 494 -38.76 -17.97 -13.88
N THR A 495 -38.47 -16.67 -13.82
CA THR A 495 -38.22 -15.86 -15.01
C THR A 495 -36.75 -15.99 -15.38
N ILE A 496 -36.46 -16.35 -16.63
CA ILE A 496 -35.10 -16.71 -17.09
C ILE A 496 -34.76 -15.91 -18.34
N SER A 497 -33.62 -15.21 -18.32
CA SER A 497 -33.13 -14.41 -19.47
C SER A 497 -31.60 -14.37 -19.50
N GLY A 498 -30.98 -14.42 -20.67
CA GLY A 498 -29.52 -14.35 -20.79
C GLY A 498 -28.77 -15.49 -20.09
N VAL A 499 -29.41 -16.64 -19.86
CA VAL A 499 -28.79 -17.78 -19.18
C VAL A 499 -28.17 -18.74 -20.19
N TYR A 500 -26.93 -19.13 -19.96
CA TYR A 500 -26.13 -20.02 -20.80
C TYR A 500 -25.74 -21.29 -20.04
N PHE A 501 -25.90 -22.46 -20.66
CA PHE A 501 -25.36 -23.74 -20.18
C PHE A 501 -24.22 -24.20 -21.09
N THR A 502 -23.11 -24.66 -20.51
CA THR A 502 -22.10 -25.42 -21.26
C THR A 502 -22.56 -26.87 -21.45
N ALA A 503 -21.99 -27.58 -22.43
CA ALA A 503 -22.41 -28.94 -22.76
C ALA A 503 -22.29 -29.94 -21.58
N ASP A 504 -21.33 -29.72 -20.69
CA ASP A 504 -21.08 -30.49 -19.47
C ASP A 504 -21.90 -30.01 -18.25
N PHE A 505 -22.76 -29.00 -18.42
CA PHE A 505 -23.77 -28.63 -17.43
C PHE A 505 -25.15 -29.18 -17.83
N VAL A 506 -25.58 -30.23 -17.13
CA VAL A 506 -26.88 -30.87 -17.39
C VAL A 506 -27.63 -31.18 -16.09
N PHE A 507 -28.96 -31.17 -16.16
CA PHE A 507 -29.84 -31.58 -15.06
C PHE A 507 -30.41 -32.98 -15.30
N GLY A 508 -30.51 -33.78 -14.23
CA GLY A 508 -31.23 -35.05 -14.20
C GLY A 508 -32.71 -34.91 -13.88
N SER A 509 -33.12 -33.93 -13.08
CA SER A 509 -34.53 -33.64 -12.78
C SER A 509 -34.78 -32.19 -12.40
N ASN A 510 -36.05 -31.78 -12.32
CA ASN A 510 -36.45 -30.40 -11.98
C ASN A 510 -35.73 -29.35 -12.85
N ALA A 511 -35.48 -29.71 -14.11
CA ALA A 511 -34.71 -28.91 -15.03
C ALA A 511 -35.48 -27.66 -15.42
N PHE A 512 -34.80 -26.52 -15.42
CA PHE A 512 -35.19 -25.38 -16.23
C PHE A 512 -34.33 -25.36 -17.50
N LYS A 513 -34.77 -24.60 -18.50
CA LYS A 513 -34.05 -24.45 -19.76
C LYS A 513 -33.23 -23.16 -19.74
N PRO A 514 -32.01 -23.15 -20.30
CA PRO A 514 -31.28 -21.91 -20.49
C PRO A 514 -31.94 -21.07 -21.58
N THR A 515 -31.54 -19.80 -21.69
CA THR A 515 -31.88 -18.97 -22.85
C THR A 515 -31.07 -19.42 -24.07
N TYR A 516 -29.83 -19.86 -23.85
CA TYR A 516 -28.90 -20.27 -24.89
C TYR A 516 -28.13 -21.53 -24.45
N GLU A 517 -27.93 -22.46 -25.38
CA GLU A 517 -27.06 -23.62 -25.20
C GLU A 517 -25.68 -23.32 -25.81
N TYR A 518 -24.60 -23.50 -25.05
CA TYR A 518 -23.24 -23.46 -25.55
C TYR A 518 -22.74 -24.89 -25.78
N ASN A 519 -22.55 -25.24 -27.06
CA ASN A 519 -22.33 -26.63 -27.49
C ASN A 519 -20.93 -27.21 -27.14
N ASN A 520 -20.04 -26.45 -26.51
CA ASN A 520 -18.75 -26.94 -26.04
C ASN A 520 -18.72 -27.02 -24.50
N THR A 521 -17.67 -27.63 -23.96
CA THR A 521 -17.52 -27.82 -22.51
C THR A 521 -17.05 -26.56 -21.80
N SER A 522 -17.16 -26.55 -20.48
CA SER A 522 -16.59 -25.51 -19.61
C SER A 522 -15.08 -25.32 -19.82
N GLU A 523 -14.31 -26.39 -20.08
CA GLU A 523 -12.88 -26.33 -20.40
C GLU A 523 -12.59 -25.63 -21.72
N ASN A 524 -13.54 -25.63 -22.67
CA ASN A 524 -13.41 -24.90 -23.92
C ASN A 524 -13.75 -23.41 -23.73
N LEU A 525 -14.74 -23.10 -22.89
CA LEU A 525 -15.18 -21.74 -22.63
C LEU A 525 -14.15 -20.93 -21.83
N PHE A 526 -13.61 -21.52 -20.77
CA PHE A 526 -12.80 -20.83 -19.76
C PHE A 526 -11.30 -21.15 -19.87
N THR A 527 -10.47 -20.22 -19.41
CA THR A 527 -9.01 -20.35 -19.47
C THR A 527 -8.49 -21.53 -18.66
N ASP A 528 -8.81 -21.59 -17.37
CA ASP A 528 -8.38 -22.65 -16.46
C ASP A 528 -9.39 -22.82 -15.30
N PRO A 529 -10.58 -23.37 -15.60
CA PRO A 529 -11.70 -23.38 -14.66
C PRO A 529 -11.49 -24.30 -13.44
N GLU A 530 -10.70 -25.36 -13.56
CA GLU A 530 -10.39 -26.26 -12.42
C GLU A 530 -9.60 -25.53 -11.32
N ASN A 531 -8.79 -24.53 -11.68
CA ASN A 531 -8.03 -23.71 -10.73
C ASN A 531 -8.72 -22.36 -10.43
N GLY A 532 -10.01 -22.23 -10.76
CA GLY A 532 -10.80 -21.04 -10.46
C GLY A 532 -10.57 -19.85 -11.38
N ASN A 533 -9.85 -20.01 -12.50
CA ASN A 533 -9.70 -18.98 -13.51
C ASN A 533 -10.75 -19.14 -14.61
N PHE A 534 -11.87 -18.45 -14.42
CA PHE A 534 -13.01 -18.49 -15.32
C PHE A 534 -12.92 -17.44 -16.44
N THR A 535 -11.78 -16.79 -16.67
CA THR A 535 -11.64 -15.83 -17.78
C THR A 535 -12.06 -16.48 -19.09
N ILE A 536 -13.06 -15.88 -19.75
CA ILE A 536 -13.63 -16.39 -21.00
C ILE A 536 -12.58 -16.29 -22.10
N LYS A 537 -12.21 -17.43 -22.70
CA LYS A 537 -11.23 -17.51 -23.80
C LYS A 537 -11.85 -17.74 -25.16
N ASP A 538 -13.07 -18.29 -25.22
CA ASP A 538 -13.75 -18.54 -26.49
C ASP A 538 -14.43 -17.27 -27.00
N SER A 539 -13.84 -16.66 -28.03
CA SER A 539 -14.37 -15.44 -28.64
C SER A 539 -15.67 -15.66 -29.42
N SER A 540 -16.03 -16.91 -29.72
CA SER A 540 -17.31 -17.26 -30.35
C SER A 540 -18.47 -17.35 -29.37
N PHE A 541 -18.21 -17.32 -28.05
CA PHE A 541 -19.27 -17.28 -27.04
C PHE A 541 -20.03 -15.95 -27.12
N ASP A 542 -21.35 -16.02 -27.35
CA ASP A 542 -22.20 -14.83 -27.47
C ASP A 542 -22.28 -14.03 -26.18
N GLY A 543 -22.25 -14.71 -25.03
CA GLY A 543 -22.34 -14.11 -23.70
C GLY A 543 -21.02 -13.53 -23.17
N LYS A 544 -19.95 -13.47 -23.96
CA LYS A 544 -18.57 -13.18 -23.49
C LYS A 544 -18.37 -11.86 -22.73
N ASN A 545 -19.30 -10.91 -22.91
CA ASN A 545 -19.29 -9.59 -22.27
C ASN A 545 -20.64 -9.24 -21.62
N SER A 546 -21.52 -10.22 -21.43
CA SER A 546 -22.91 -9.97 -21.01
C SER A 546 -23.54 -11.04 -20.13
N ALA A 547 -22.90 -12.20 -19.94
CA ALA A 547 -23.39 -13.26 -19.08
C ALA A 547 -22.27 -13.81 -18.20
N GLY A 548 -22.64 -14.23 -16.98
CA GLY A 548 -21.71 -14.67 -15.96
C GLY A 548 -21.21 -13.51 -15.11
N ASP A 549 -20.32 -13.84 -14.19
CA ASP A 549 -19.63 -12.86 -13.34
C ASP A 549 -18.72 -11.95 -14.20
N PRO A 550 -18.91 -10.61 -14.18
CA PRO A 550 -18.17 -9.67 -15.01
C PRO A 550 -16.66 -9.69 -14.81
N ARG A 551 -16.17 -10.20 -13.67
CA ARG A 551 -14.73 -10.38 -13.41
C ARG A 551 -14.04 -11.22 -14.48
N TRP A 552 -14.80 -12.08 -15.16
CA TRP A 552 -14.30 -13.05 -16.12
C TRP A 552 -14.58 -12.69 -17.58
N TYR A 553 -15.19 -11.53 -17.84
CA TYR A 553 -15.45 -11.10 -19.20
C TYR A 553 -14.16 -11.02 -20.00
N MET A 554 -14.28 -11.32 -21.28
CA MET A 554 -13.15 -11.23 -22.20
C MET A 554 -12.65 -9.78 -22.22
N SER A 555 -11.37 -9.56 -21.93
CA SER A 555 -10.78 -8.23 -22.03
C SER A 555 -10.94 -7.72 -23.46
N ALA A 556 -11.36 -6.46 -23.62
CA ALA A 556 -11.40 -5.84 -24.94
C ALA A 556 -9.96 -5.79 -25.50
N GLU A 557 -9.73 -6.39 -26.66
CA GLU A 557 -8.49 -6.24 -27.43
C GLU A 557 -8.31 -4.82 -27.97
#